data_AF-A0A090T7G5-F1
#
_entry.id   AF-A0A090T7G5-F1
#
_cell.length_a   1.000
_cell.length_b   1.000
_cell.length_c   1.000
_cell.angle_alpha   90.00
_cell.angle_beta   90.00
_cell.angle_gamma   90.00
#
_symmetry.space_group_name_H-M   'P 1'
#
loop_
_entity.id
_entity.type
_entity.pdbx_description
1 polymer ?
#
loop_
_entity_poly.entity_id
_entity_poly.type
_entity_poly.pdbx_seq_one_letter_code
_entity_poly.pdbx_strand_id
1 'polypeptide(L)'
;MSESLASSSAQENSLNQSTATLAGKALVSGYQNTLILNGVNIELKEGKVTSFIGPNGCGKSTLMKTLTGAIKARSGDVSFWVSR
;
A
#
# COMPACT_ATOMS: atom_id res chain seq x y z
N MET A 1 28.59 -21.35 32.30
CA MET A 1 28.66 -20.00 31.69
C MET A 1 29.26 -20.18 30.32
N SER A 2 28.60 -20.03 29.19
CA SER A 2 27.25 -19.58 28.82
C SER A 2 27.10 -19.95 27.34
N GLU A 3 25.88 -20.26 26.92
CA GLU A 3 25.58 -20.91 25.65
C GLU A 3 26.07 -20.16 24.41
N SER A 4 26.81 -20.86 23.55
CA SER A 4 27.02 -20.47 22.16
C SER A 4 25.82 -20.94 21.33
N LEU A 5 24.68 -20.25 21.48
CA LEU A 5 23.45 -20.48 20.72
C LEU A 5 22.81 -19.14 20.34
N ALA A 6 23.31 -18.48 19.29
CA ALA A 6 22.56 -17.44 18.57
C ALA A 6 23.28 -17.02 17.28
N SER A 7 23.57 -17.96 16.38
CA SER A 7 23.95 -17.61 15.00
C SER A 7 23.41 -18.65 14.04
N SER A 8 22.12 -18.98 14.17
CA SER A 8 21.44 -19.87 13.24
C SER A 8 19.95 -19.53 13.19
N SER A 9 19.60 -18.37 12.66
CA SER A 9 18.21 -18.03 12.31
C SER A 9 18.04 -16.96 11.23
N ALA A 10 19.11 -16.62 10.48
CA ALA A 10 19.03 -15.60 9.41
C ALA A 10 19.24 -16.18 7.99
N GLN A 11 19.10 -17.49 7.82
CA GLN A 11 19.05 -18.14 6.50
C GLN A 11 17.86 -19.09 6.45
N GLU A 12 16.65 -18.54 6.37
CA GLU A 12 15.47 -19.33 6.03
C GLU A 12 14.49 -18.48 5.19
N ASN A 13 14.11 -19.03 4.04
CA ASN A 13 13.16 -18.53 3.02
C ASN A 13 13.63 -17.52 1.94
N SER A 14 14.58 -17.94 1.10
CA SER A 14 14.93 -17.27 -0.17
C SER A 14 14.32 -17.92 -1.44
N LEU A 15 13.39 -18.87 -1.32
CA LEU A 15 13.00 -19.72 -2.46
C LEU A 15 11.55 -19.60 -2.95
N ASN A 16 10.73 -18.68 -2.44
CA ASN A 16 9.37 -18.50 -3.00
C ASN A 16 8.70 -17.16 -2.63
N GLN A 17 9.41 -16.04 -2.76
CA GLN A 17 8.84 -14.73 -2.39
C GLN A 17 8.02 -14.15 -3.55
N SER A 18 6.87 -14.76 -3.83
CA SER A 18 5.82 -14.08 -4.57
C SER A 18 5.39 -12.86 -3.77
N THR A 19 5.60 -11.65 -4.29
CA THR A 19 5.23 -10.41 -3.58
C THR A 19 3.95 -9.83 -4.13
N ALA A 20 2.92 -9.76 -3.29
CA ALA A 20 1.70 -9.06 -3.61
C ALA A 20 1.94 -7.54 -3.62
N THR A 21 1.29 -6.85 -4.55
CA THR A 21 1.36 -5.40 -4.69
C THR A 21 -0.04 -4.83 -4.92
N LEU A 22 -0.40 -3.79 -4.16
CA LEU A 22 -1.59 -2.97 -4.36
C LEU A 22 -1.15 -1.60 -4.89
N ALA A 23 -1.64 -1.19 -6.05
CA ALA A 23 -1.30 0.11 -6.62
C ALA A 23 -2.51 0.91 -7.07
N GLY A 24 -2.39 2.22 -6.91
CA GLY A 24 -3.28 3.23 -7.48
C GLY A 24 -2.54 4.03 -8.54
N LYS A 25 -3.09 4.12 -9.75
CA LYS A 25 -2.55 4.93 -10.85
C LYS A 25 -3.50 6.07 -11.19
N ALA A 26 -2.98 7.29 -11.18
CA ALA A 26 -3.70 8.53 -11.50
C ALA A 26 -5.03 8.66 -10.74
N LEU A 27 -5.06 8.28 -9.46
CA LEU A 27 -6.28 8.24 -8.68
C LEU A 27 -6.86 9.64 -8.49
N VAL A 28 -8.07 9.82 -9.01
CA VAL A 28 -8.91 10.99 -8.75
C VAL A 28 -10.14 10.52 -7.98
N SER A 29 -10.35 11.02 -6.78
CA SER A 29 -11.50 10.63 -5.96
C SER A 29 -11.88 11.71 -4.96
N GLY A 30 -13.09 11.61 -4.42
CA GLY A 30 -13.65 12.57 -3.48
C GLY A 30 -15.14 12.36 -3.27
N TYR A 31 -15.76 13.20 -2.46
CA TYR A 31 -17.15 13.05 -2.04
C TYR A 31 -18.03 14.07 -2.78
N GLN A 32 -19.21 13.63 -3.25
CA GLN A 32 -20.17 14.49 -3.95
C GLN A 32 -19.52 15.33 -5.06
N ASN A 33 -19.44 16.66 -4.90
CA ASN A 33 -18.83 17.56 -5.88
C ASN A 33 -17.38 17.94 -5.56
N THR A 34 -16.83 17.51 -4.42
CA THR A 34 -15.49 17.88 -3.97
C THR A 34 -14.48 16.81 -4.39
N LEU A 35 -13.43 17.23 -5.08
CA LEU A 35 -12.24 16.39 -5.35
C LEU A 35 -11.28 16.48 -4.17
N ILE A 36 -10.80 15.32 -3.70
CA ILE A 36 -9.87 15.21 -2.57
C ILE A 36 -8.54 14.64 -3.05
N LEU A 37 -8.56 13.61 -3.90
CA LEU A 37 -7.39 13.10 -4.59
C LEU A 37 -7.38 13.65 -6.02
N ASN A 38 -6.21 14.10 -6.46
CA ASN A 38 -6.02 14.67 -7.79
C ASN A 38 -4.81 14.01 -8.46
N GLY A 39 -5.05 12.90 -9.17
CA GLY A 39 -4.01 12.21 -9.94
C GLY A 39 -2.95 11.50 -9.10
N VAL A 40 -3.32 10.96 -7.94
CA VAL A 40 -2.36 10.33 -7.01
C VAL A 40 -1.86 8.98 -7.55
N ASN A 41 -0.55 8.79 -7.56
CA ASN A 41 0.10 7.52 -7.86
C ASN A 41 0.70 6.93 -6.59
N ILE A 42 0.44 5.64 -6.33
CA ILE A 42 0.99 4.94 -5.17
C ILE A 42 1.12 3.45 -5.43
N GLU A 43 2.13 2.83 -4.82
CA GLU A 43 2.37 1.39 -4.82
C GLU A 43 2.66 0.93 -3.40
N LEU A 44 1.91 -0.07 -2.93
CA LEU A 44 2.03 -0.70 -1.62
C LEU A 44 2.48 -2.14 -1.81
N LYS A 45 3.69 -2.46 -1.33
CA LYS A 45 4.31 -3.78 -1.47
C LYS A 45 4.07 -4.62 -0.22
N GLU A 46 3.84 -5.92 -0.42
CA GLU A 46 3.80 -6.90 0.65
C GLU A 46 5.07 -6.86 1.52
N GLY A 47 4.91 -7.14 2.82
CA GLY A 47 6.01 -7.13 3.78
C GLY A 47 6.53 -5.75 4.16
N LYS A 48 5.96 -4.65 3.62
CA LYS A 48 6.35 -3.28 3.98
C LYS A 48 5.27 -2.56 4.78
N VAL A 49 5.68 -1.99 5.92
CA VAL A 49 4.84 -1.04 6.67
C VAL A 49 4.88 0.30 5.95
N THR A 50 3.73 0.78 5.50
CA THR A 50 3.60 2.09 4.83
C THR A 50 2.71 3.00 5.67
N SER A 51 3.23 4.19 6.01
CA SER A 51 2.52 5.20 6.79
C SER A 51 2.11 6.38 5.92
N PHE A 52 0.85 6.81 6.04
CA PHE A 52 0.35 8.02 5.39
C PHE A 52 0.40 9.20 6.37
N ILE A 53 1.22 10.20 6.06
CA ILE A 53 1.41 11.38 6.91
C ILE A 53 0.93 12.66 6.23
N GLY A 54 0.52 13.64 7.02
CA GLY A 54 0.06 14.95 6.55
C GLY A 54 -1.04 15.55 7.41
N PRO A 55 -1.40 16.82 7.20
CA PRO A 55 -2.39 17.53 8.00
C PRO A 55 -3.80 16.94 7.87
N ASN A 56 -4.68 17.26 8.81
CA ASN A 56 -6.09 16.87 8.72
C ASN A 56 -6.71 17.43 7.44
N GLY A 57 -7.54 16.62 6.79
CA GLY A 57 -8.19 17.00 5.53
C GLY A 57 -7.35 16.82 4.26
N CYS A 58 -6.06 16.48 4.32
CA CYS A 58 -5.23 16.32 3.11
C CYS A 58 -5.56 15.07 2.26
N GLY A 59 -6.54 14.27 2.66
CA GLY A 59 -7.03 13.14 1.85
C GLY A 59 -6.48 11.75 2.20
N LYS A 60 -5.71 11.58 3.28
CA LYS A 60 -5.18 10.26 3.71
C LYS A 60 -6.26 9.17 3.80
N SER A 61 -7.30 9.41 4.58
CA SER A 61 -8.41 8.45 4.72
C SER A 61 -9.17 8.26 3.41
N THR A 62 -9.25 9.28 2.56
CA THR A 62 -9.85 9.16 1.23
C THR A 62 -8.99 8.28 0.32
N LEU A 63 -7.67 8.42 0.34
CA LEU A 63 -6.73 7.56 -0.38
C LEU A 63 -6.86 6.11 0.06
N MET A 64 -6.85 5.85 1.38
CA MET A 64 -7.07 4.50 1.90
C MET A 64 -8.42 3.91 1.47
N LYS A 65 -9.52 4.66 1.62
CA LYS A 65 -10.85 4.21 1.18
C LYS A 65 -10.94 3.99 -0.33
N THR A 66 -10.18 4.75 -1.12
CA THR A 66 -10.14 4.58 -2.58
C THR A 66 -9.39 3.31 -2.94
N LEU A 67 -8.23 3.07 -2.32
CA LEU A 67 -7.43 1.86 -2.54
C LEU A 67 -8.14 0.58 -2.10
N THR A 68 -8.97 0.64 -1.04
CA THR A 68 -9.77 -0.51 -0.59
C THR A 68 -11.12 -0.65 -1.30
N GLY A 69 -11.45 0.23 -2.25
CA GLY A 69 -12.71 0.21 -2.99
C GLY A 69 -13.94 0.71 -2.23
N ALA A 70 -13.79 1.17 -0.98
CA ALA A 70 -14.88 1.78 -0.21
C ALA A 70 -15.35 3.12 -0.80
N ILE A 71 -14.48 3.82 -1.54
CA ILE A 71 -14.82 4.96 -2.38
C ILE A 71 -14.38 4.63 -3.81
N LYS A 72 -15.30 4.68 -4.76
CA LYS A 72 -14.97 4.48 -6.16
C LYS A 72 -14.11 5.65 -6.67
N ALA A 73 -12.99 5.34 -7.31
CA ALA A 73 -12.22 6.34 -8.03
C ALA A 73 -13.07 6.91 -9.19
N ARG A 74 -13.07 8.22 -9.36
CA ARG A 74 -13.72 8.89 -10.50
C ARG A 74 -12.91 8.72 -11.78
N SER A 75 -11.59 8.63 -11.65
CA SER A 75 -10.64 8.36 -12.73
C SER A 75 -9.42 7.66 -12.16
N GLY A 76 -8.66 7.02 -13.05
CA GLY A 76 -7.53 6.18 -12.69
C GLY A 76 -7.97 4.78 -12.26
N ASP A 77 -6.98 3.97 -11.89
CA ASP A 77 -7.16 2.54 -11.66
C ASP A 77 -6.54 2.10 -10.34
N VAL A 78 -7.24 1.21 -9.65
CA VAL A 78 -6.70 0.44 -8.53
C VAL A 78 -6.47 -0.98 -9.02
N SER A 79 -5.26 -1.50 -8.82
CA SER A 79 -4.85 -2.81 -9.28
C SER A 79 -4.14 -3.57 -8.16
N PHE A 80 -4.40 -4.87 -8.10
CA PHE A 80 -3.74 -5.79 -7.19
C PHE A 80 -3.18 -6.95 -7.99
N TRP A 81 -1.90 -7.25 -7.82
CA TRP A 81 -1.26 -8.37 -8.49
C TRP A 81 -0.23 -9.03 -7.58
N VAL A 82 0.17 -10.24 -7.96
CA VAL A 82 1.24 -11.00 -7.33
C VAL A 82 2.30 -11.25 -8.38
N SER A 83 3.52 -10.75 -8.17
CA SER A 83 4.66 -11.12 -9.01
C SER A 83 5.23 -12.44 -8.51
N ARG A 84 5.43 -13.39 -9.42
CA ARG A 84 6.09 -14.69 -9.14
C ARG A 84 7.59 -14.59 -9.33
#